data_AF-A0A7C1R4N0-F1
#
_entry.id   AF-A0A7C1R4N0-F1
#
_cell.length_a   1.000
_cell.length_b   1.000
_cell.length_c   1.000
_cell.angle_alpha   90.00
_cell.angle_beta   90.00
_cell.angle_gamma   90.00
#
_symmetry.space_group_name_H-M   'P 1'
#
loop_
_entity.id
_entity.type
_entity.pdbx_description
1 polymer ?
#
loop_
_entity_poly.entity_id
_entity_poly.type
_entity_poly.pdbx_seq_one_letter_code
_entity_poly.pdbx_strand_id
1 'polypeptide(L)' 'MQRVFVMYKLKPGVSMDDYKKWSQEVDQKITPYQPGVKSFKVFEIKGAEKGTSPYRIVEDIEVESWEA' A
#
# COMPACT_ATOMS: atom_id res chain seq x y z
N MET A 1 -9.07 -14.12 9.82
CA MET A 1 -8.89 -12.69 9.49
C MET A 1 -7.41 -12.39 9.62
N GLN A 2 -6.76 -12.19 8.47
CA GLN A 2 -5.32 -12.00 8.38
C GLN A 2 -5.01 -10.60 7.87
N ARG A 3 -3.80 -10.11 8.15
CA ARG A 3 -3.31 -8.84 7.62
C ARG A 3 -2.02 -9.04 6.85
N VAL A 4 -2.00 -8.47 5.66
CA VAL A 4 -0.83 -8.41 4.79
C VAL A 4 -0.35 -6.97 4.74
N PHE A 5 0.93 -6.78 5.04
CA PHE A 5 1.58 -5.48 4.89
C PHE A 5 2.51 -5.52 3.70
N VAL A 6 2.26 -4.68 2.70
CA VAL A 6 3.14 -4.52 1.53
C VAL A 6 3.90 -3.21 1.67
N MET A 7 5.23 -3.28 1.62
CA MET A 7 6.10 -2.11 1.76
C MET A 7 6.99 -1.99 0.54
N TYR A 8 7.02 -0.81 -0.09
CA TYR A 8 7.82 -0.62 -1.29
C TYR A 8 8.41 0.78 -1.45
N LYS A 9 9.42 0.83 -2.32
CA LYS A 9 10.00 2.05 -2.87
C LYS A 9 9.26 2.42 -4.15
N LEU A 10 9.24 3.71 -4.46
CA LEU A 10 8.87 4.15 -5.80
C LEU A 10 9.93 3.72 -6.81
N LYS A 11 9.49 3.46 -8.04
CA LYS A 11 10.40 3.26 -9.18
C LYS A 11 11.23 4.54 -9.40
N PRO A 12 12.47 4.43 -9.92
CA PRO A 12 13.27 5.61 -10.26
C PRO A 12 12.49 6.61 -11.12
N GLY A 13 12.51 7.88 -10.74
CA GLY A 13 11.84 8.97 -11.46
C GLY A 13 10.35 9.17 -11.14
N VAL A 14 9.71 8.29 -10.37
CA VAL A 14 8.30 8.46 -9.95
C VAL A 14 8.23 9.32 -8.70
N SER A 15 7.41 10.38 -8.72
CA SER A 15 7.15 11.21 -7.54
C SER A 15 6.08 10.62 -6.64
N MET A 16 6.03 11.05 -5.38
CA MET A 16 4.94 10.64 -4.46
C MET A 16 3.57 11.15 -4.92
N ASP A 17 3.51 12.29 -5.61
CA ASP A 17 2.24 12.85 -6.07
C ASP A 17 1.69 12.08 -7.28
N ASP A 18 2.58 11.69 -8.21
CA ASP A 18 2.22 10.79 -9.32
C ASP A 18 1.69 9.46 -8.78
N TYR A 19 2.38 8.90 -7.77
CA TYR A 19 1.94 7.68 -7.11
C TYR A 19 0.56 7.85 -6.45
N LYS A 20 0.35 8.91 -5.68
CA LYS A 20 -0.93 9.16 -4.99
C LYS A 20 -2.08 9.26 -5.97
N LYS A 21 -1.89 10.02 -7.05
CA LYS A 21 -2.89 10.16 -8.10
C LYS A 21 -3.25 8.80 -8.69
N TRP A 22 -2.25 8.04 -9.10
CA TRP A 22 -2.45 6.69 -9.64
C TRP A 22 -3.14 5.77 -8.63
N SER A 23 -2.69 5.76 -7.38
CA SER A 23 -3.23 4.88 -6.34
C SER A 23 -4.70 5.21 -6.06
N GLN A 24 -5.07 6.50 -6.00
CA GLN A 24 -6.46 6.92 -5.82
C GLN A 24 -7.35 6.63 -7.04
N GLU A 25 -6.80 6.71 -8.25
CA GLU A 25 -7.56 6.53 -9.49
C GLU A 25 -7.72 5.06 -9.88
N VAL A 26 -6.77 4.21 -9.50
CA VAL A 26 -6.65 2.82 -9.97
C VAL A 26 -6.67 1.86 -8.78
N ASP A 27 -5.61 1.87 -7.97
CA ASP A 27 -5.34 0.81 -7.00
C ASP A 27 -6.39 0.75 -5.87
N GLN A 28 -6.64 1.89 -5.21
CA GLN A 28 -7.65 2.02 -4.16
C GLN A 28 -9.08 1.84 -4.67
N LYS A 29 -9.31 1.88 -5.99
CA LYS A 29 -10.61 1.56 -6.58
C LYS A 29 -10.78 0.09 -6.95
N ILE A 30 -9.70 -0.65 -7.16
CA ILE A 30 -9.74 -2.04 -7.67
C ILE A 30 -9.49 -3.03 -6.54
N THR A 31 -8.50 -2.76 -5.69
CA THR A 31 -8.03 -3.67 -4.64
C THR A 31 -9.09 -4.05 -3.61
N PRO A 32 -9.94 -3.13 -3.10
CA PRO A 32 -11.02 -3.50 -2.18
C PRO A 32 -12.07 -4.47 -2.74
N TYR A 33 -12.16 -4.61 -4.07
CA TYR A 33 -13.13 -5.48 -4.73
C TYR A 33 -12.53 -6.80 -5.21
N GLN A 34 -11.25 -7.04 -4.93
CA GLN A 34 -10.65 -8.35 -5.21
C GLN A 34 -11.24 -9.42 -4.29
N PRO A 35 -11.43 -10.66 -4.76
CA PRO A 35 -11.83 -11.78 -3.90
C PRO A 35 -10.95 -11.87 -2.65
N GLY A 36 -11.56 -12.16 -1.50
CA GLY A 36 -10.84 -12.32 -0.24
C GLY A 36 -10.43 -11.02 0.47
N VAL A 37 -10.37 -9.87 -0.21
CA VAL A 37 -10.03 -8.57 0.41
C VAL A 37 -11.22 -8.01 1.20
N LYS A 38 -10.97 -7.65 2.46
CA LYS A 38 -11.96 -7.04 3.36
C LYS A 38 -11.70 -5.55 3.57
N SER A 39 -10.44 -5.12 3.57
CA SER A 39 -10.09 -3.70 3.58
C SER A 39 -8.73 -3.44 2.94
N PHE A 40 -8.55 -2.24 2.41
CA PHE A 40 -7.31 -1.77 1.80
C PHE A 40 -7.04 -0.32 2.21
N LYS A 41 -5.89 -0.07 2.84
CA LYS A 41 -5.46 1.27 3.25
C LYS A 41 -4.02 1.50 2.84
N VAL A 42 -3.76 2.69 2.30
CA VAL A 42 -2.44 3.08 1.81
C VAL A 42 -1.90 4.23 2.66
N PHE A 43 -0.66 4.10 3.12
CA PHE A 43 0.03 5.10 3.95
C PHE A 43 1.35 5.52 3.31
N GLU A 44 1.62 6.82 3.34
CA GLU A 44 2.94 7.36 3.03
C GLU A 44 3.81 7.38 4.28
N ILE A 45 5.01 6.81 4.20
CA ILE A 45 6.00 6.88 5.27
C ILE A 45 6.65 8.26 5.24
N LYS A 46 6.39 9.07 6.28
CA LYS A 46 6.94 10.43 6.41
C LYS A 46 8.32 10.49 7.07
N GLY A 47 8.72 9.43 7.77
CA GLY A 47 10.00 9.35 8.47
C GLY A 47 10.14 8.03 9.21
N ALA A 48 11.30 7.84 9.83
CA ALA A 48 11.58 6.73 10.73
C ALA A 48 12.19 7.29 12.02
N GLU A 49 11.98 6.59 13.14
CA GLU A 49 12.58 6.97 14.42
C GLU A 49 14.12 7.02 14.34
N LYS A 50 14.71 6.12 13.55
CA LYS A 50 16.16 6.06 13.30
C LYS A 50 16.43 6.00 11.80
N GLY A 51 17.30 6.89 11.33
CA GLY A 51 17.75 6.94 9.94
C GLY A 51 16.61 7.24 8.96
N THR A 52 16.73 6.70 7.75
CA THR A 52 15.72 6.81 6.70
C THR A 52 15.04 5.47 6.48
N SER A 53 13.72 5.49 6.28
CA SER A 53 13.00 4.27 5.92
C SER A 53 13.49 3.78 4.56
N PRO A 54 13.78 2.47 4.41
CA PRO A 54 14.07 1.89 3.11
C PRO A 54 12.83 1.83 2.21
N TYR A 55 11.64 2.11 2.72
CA TYR A 55 10.38 2.13 1.97
C TYR A 55 9.72 3.51 2.04
N ARG A 56 8.81 3.78 1.10
CA ARG A 56 8.06 5.05 1.05
C ARG A 56 6.58 4.87 1.30
N ILE A 57 6.06 3.66 1.09
CA ILE A 57 4.64 3.34 1.16
C ILE A 57 4.45 2.08 1.99
N VAL A 58 3.34 2.02 2.72
CA VAL A 58 2.79 0.82 3.35
C VAL A 58 1.35 0.64 2.89
N GLU A 59 1.02 -0.55 2.42
CA GLU A 59 -0.36 -1.00 2.25
C GLU A 59 -0.73 -1.92 3.41
N ASP A 60 -1.84 -1.62 4.08
CA ASP A 60 -2.49 -2.46 5.08
C ASP A 60 -3.69 -3.13 4.40
N ILE A 61 -3.58 -4.43 4.15
CA ILE A 61 -4.60 -5.23 3.49
C ILE A 61 -5.15 -6.23 4.49
N GLU A 62 -6.46 -6.16 4.75
CA GLU A 62 -7.15 -7.18 5.53
C GLU A 62 -7.76 -8.22 4.59
N VAL A 63 -7.48 -9.49 4.84
CA VAL A 63 -7.93 -10.61 4.01
C VAL A 63 -8.64 -11.69 4.83
N GLU A 64 -9.49 -12.46 4.15
CA GLU A 64 -10.31 -13.52 4.75
C GLU A 64 -9.46 -14.63 5.39
N SER A 65 -8.54 -15.21 4.60
CA SER A 65 -7.58 -16.24 4.99
C SER A 65 -6.26 -16.09 4.22
N TRP A 66 -5.30 -16.98 4.47
CA TRP A 66 -4.01 -16.97 3.74
C TRP A 66 -4.12 -17.59 2.35
N GLU A 67 -5.14 -18.42 2.14
CA GLU A 67 -5.43 -19.15 0.90
C GLU A 67 -6.37 -18.39 -0.05
N ALA A 68 -6.94 -17.28 0.44
CA ALA A 68 -7.93 -16.47 -0.27
C ALA A 68 -7.33 -15.64 -1.42
#